data_AF-A0A924GF63-F1
#
_entry.id   AF-A0A924GF63-F1
#
_cell.length_a   1.000
_cell.length_b   1.000
_cell.length_c   1.000
_cell.angle_alpha   90.00
_cell.angle_beta   90.00
_cell.angle_gamma   90.00
#
_symmetry.space_group_name_H-M   'P 1'
#
loop_
_entity.id
_entity.type
_entity.pdbx_description
1 polymer ?
#
loop_
_entity_poly.entity_id
_entity_poly.type
_entity_poly.pdbx_seq_one_letter_code
_entity_poly.pdbx_strand_id
1 'polypeptide(L)'
;VGNIEVDGESWPTFSAEALKFGFRSIHATPLRLRGQIIGTMNLFSHHTGALVSEDIAVAQALADVATIGILQERHIRSANVVAEQLQRALDSRILIEQAKGVLATTMDTTMNHAFAIMRTYARDRNLPLRQVADDIISRRIDVRKRTSL
;
A
#
# COMPACT_ATOMS: atom_id res chain seq x y z
N VAL A 1 33.58 1.91 4.05
CA VAL A 1 34.39 3.15 3.91
C VAL A 1 34.91 3.47 5.30
N GLY A 2 36.21 3.25 5.53
CA GLY A 2 36.81 3.42 6.84
C GLY A 2 37.08 4.89 7.16
N ASN A 3 37.32 5.70 6.13
CA ASN A 3 37.43 7.14 6.26
C ASN A 3 36.70 7.82 5.10
N ILE A 4 35.56 8.46 5.36
CA ILE A 4 34.75 9.14 4.32
C ILE A 4 35.53 10.26 3.63
N GLU A 5 36.42 10.94 4.35
CA GLU A 5 37.21 12.06 3.81
C GLU A 5 38.24 11.60 2.78
N VAL A 6 38.79 10.39 2.95
CA VAL A 6 39.86 9.85 2.10
C VAL A 6 39.33 8.84 1.08
N ASP A 7 38.45 7.93 1.51
CA ASP A 7 37.93 6.84 0.69
C ASP A 7 36.66 7.24 -0.10
N GLY A 8 36.12 8.43 0.18
CA GLY A 8 34.82 8.90 -0.32
C GLY A 8 34.82 9.54 -1.70
N GLU A 9 35.94 9.53 -2.43
CA GLU A 9 36.09 10.15 -3.75
C GLU A 9 35.09 9.61 -4.78
N SER A 10 34.69 8.35 -4.65
CA SER A 10 33.70 7.72 -5.53
C SER A 10 32.27 8.25 -5.32
N TRP A 11 32.00 8.97 -4.22
CA TRP A 11 30.68 9.49 -3.87
C TRP A 11 30.75 10.91 -3.29
N PRO A 12 31.22 11.90 -4.07
CA PRO A 12 31.61 13.21 -3.54
C PRO A 12 30.45 13.97 -2.87
N THR A 13 29.24 13.91 -3.44
CA THR A 13 28.05 14.52 -2.85
C THR A 13 27.68 13.90 -1.51
N PHE A 14 27.69 12.57 -1.42
CA PHE A 14 27.40 11.86 -0.17
C PHE A 14 28.47 12.16 0.88
N SER A 15 29.75 12.09 0.51
CA SER A 15 30.87 12.32 1.42
C SER A 15 30.83 13.73 2.00
N ALA A 16 30.56 14.74 1.17
CA ALA A 16 30.42 16.13 1.62
C ALA A 16 29.26 16.29 2.62
N GLU A 17 28.09 15.70 2.36
CA GLU A 17 26.96 15.78 3.29
C GLU A 17 27.21 14.99 4.57
N ALA A 18 27.73 13.75 4.48
CA ALA A 18 28.03 12.93 5.64
C ALA A 18 29.02 13.62 6.59
N LEU A 19 30.06 14.28 6.05
CA LEU A 19 31.02 15.06 6.81
C LEU A 19 30.39 16.29 7.48
N LYS A 20 29.43 16.97 6.84
CA LYS A 20 28.66 18.08 7.46
C LYS A 20 27.88 17.61 8.70
N PHE A 21 27.33 16.40 8.66
CA PHE A 21 26.67 15.76 9.81
C PHE A 21 27.67 15.14 10.81
N GLY A 22 28.97 15.29 10.57
CA GLY A 22 30.03 14.82 11.46
C GLY A 22 30.35 13.33 11.33
N PHE A 23 29.79 12.62 10.35
CA PHE A 23 30.12 11.21 10.12
C PHE A 23 31.48 11.10 9.45
N ARG A 24 32.32 10.20 9.96
CA ARG A 24 33.71 9.97 9.53
C ARG A 24 33.90 8.59 8.93
N SER A 25 33.05 7.62 9.23
CA SER A 25 33.05 6.31 8.57
C SER A 25 31.63 5.80 8.33
N ILE A 26 31.49 4.92 7.35
CA ILE A 26 30.25 4.22 7.03
C ILE A 26 30.52 2.77 6.65
N HIS A 27 29.70 1.87 7.18
CA HIS A 27 29.62 0.48 6.75
C HIS A 27 28.21 0.16 6.25
N ALA A 28 28.12 -0.26 4.98
CA ALA A 28 26.87 -0.64 4.36
C ALA A 28 26.74 -2.17 4.37
N THR A 29 25.85 -2.68 5.22
CA THR A 29 25.55 -4.10 5.30
C THR A 29 24.32 -4.41 4.45
N PRO A 30 24.38 -5.40 3.55
CA PRO A 30 23.27 -5.66 2.65
C PRO A 30 22.11 -6.37 3.37
N LEU A 31 20.90 -5.87 3.18
CA LEU A 31 19.66 -6.55 3.57
C LEU A 31 19.34 -7.60 2.50
N ARG A 32 19.50 -8.89 2.82
CA ARG A 32 19.42 -9.98 1.83
C ARG A 32 18.48 -11.09 2.28
N LEU A 33 17.68 -11.59 1.34
CA LEU A 33 16.93 -12.83 1.50
C LEU A 33 17.22 -13.74 0.30
N ARG A 34 17.64 -14.98 0.56
CA ARG A 34 17.90 -16.01 -0.48
C ARG A 34 18.79 -15.50 -1.63
N GLY A 35 19.83 -14.74 -1.29
CA GLY A 35 20.78 -14.18 -2.26
C GLY A 35 20.34 -12.90 -2.97
N GLN A 36 19.09 -12.45 -2.80
CA GLN A 36 18.62 -11.18 -3.36
C GLN A 36 18.78 -10.03 -2.37
N ILE A 37 19.36 -8.92 -2.81
CA ILE A 37 19.48 -7.67 -2.03
C ILE A 37 18.19 -6.88 -2.16
N ILE A 38 17.55 -6.59 -1.03
CA ILE A 38 16.32 -5.78 -0.97
C ILE A 38 16.57 -4.36 -0.46
N GLY A 39 17.80 -4.08 -0.02
CA GLY A 39 18.22 -2.79 0.54
C GLY A 39 19.56 -2.91 1.25
N THR A 40 19.90 -1.87 2.00
CA THR A 40 21.11 -1.82 2.82
C THR A 40 20.78 -1.26 4.20
N MET A 41 21.49 -1.75 5.21
CA MET A 41 21.57 -1.17 6.54
C MET A 41 22.90 -0.43 6.64
N ASN A 42 22.85 0.87 6.83
CA ASN A 42 24.03 1.73 6.87
C ASN A 42 24.36 2.08 8.32
N LEU A 43 25.55 1.70 8.75
CA LEU A 43 26.11 2.03 10.06
C LEU A 43 27.06 3.21 9.88
N PHE A 44 26.73 4.33 10.50
CA PHE A 44 27.55 5.55 10.48
C PHE A 44 28.29 5.71 11.80
N SER A 45 29.51 6.22 11.75
CA SER A 45 30.30 6.54 12.93
C SER A 45 30.88 7.95 12.84
N HIS A 46 31.03 8.60 13.99
CA HIS A 46 31.75 9.87 14.13
C HIS A 46 33.28 9.67 14.19
N HIS A 47 33.75 8.44 14.12
CA HIS A 47 35.16 8.09 14.15
C HIS A 47 35.57 7.42 12.84
N THR A 48 36.81 7.66 12.41
CA THR A 48 37.40 6.89 11.32
C THR A 48 37.70 5.47 11.79
N GLY A 49 37.65 4.52 10.88
CA GLY A 49 37.92 3.11 11.13
C GLY A 49 36.96 2.23 10.34
N ALA A 50 37.50 1.14 9.79
CA ALA A 50 36.66 0.06 9.28
C ALA A 50 36.18 -0.81 10.45
N LEU A 51 35.00 -1.41 10.31
CA LEU A 51 34.54 -2.44 11.23
C LEU A 51 35.50 -3.65 11.18
N VAL A 52 35.79 -4.22 12.34
CA VAL A 52 36.51 -5.50 12.42
C VAL A 52 35.58 -6.65 12.01
N SER A 53 36.15 -7.80 11.66
CA SER A 53 35.39 -8.95 11.16
C SER A 53 34.26 -9.40 12.10
N GLU A 54 34.46 -9.29 13.41
CA GLU A 54 33.45 -9.61 14.42
C GLU A 54 32.25 -8.64 14.35
N ASP A 55 32.50 -7.34 14.30
CA ASP A 55 31.46 -6.32 14.14
C ASP A 55 30.74 -6.45 12.80
N ILE A 56 31.44 -6.82 11.74
CA ILE A 56 30.82 -7.10 10.42
C ILE A 56 29.85 -8.27 10.53
N ALA A 57 30.22 -9.34 11.25
CA ALA A 57 29.35 -10.50 11.46
C ALA A 57 28.10 -10.11 12.27
N VAL A 58 28.26 -9.29 13.31
CA VAL A 58 27.12 -8.78 14.10
C VAL A 58 26.23 -7.88 13.25
N ALA A 59 26.81 -6.97 12.46
CA ALA A 59 26.07 -6.12 11.54
C ALA A 59 25.28 -6.95 10.52
N GLN A 60 25.87 -8.01 9.96
CA GLN A 60 25.17 -8.91 9.05
C GLN A 60 24.04 -9.67 9.74
N ALA A 61 24.25 -10.17 10.96
CA ALA A 61 23.19 -10.83 11.72
C ALA A 61 22.00 -9.89 11.99
N LEU A 62 22.28 -8.63 12.35
CA LEU A 62 21.24 -7.61 12.52
C LEU A 62 20.53 -7.29 11.19
N ALA A 63 21.27 -7.20 10.09
CA ALA A 63 20.71 -7.00 8.76
C ALA A 63 19.79 -8.16 8.36
N ASP A 64 20.15 -9.40 8.70
CA ASP A 64 19.34 -10.59 8.41
C ASP A 64 18.01 -10.57 9.18
N VAL A 65 18.05 -10.26 10.49
CA VAL A 65 16.83 -10.11 11.31
C VAL A 65 15.95 -8.96 10.79
N ALA A 66 16.55 -7.81 10.50
CA ALA A 66 15.83 -6.66 9.94
C ALA A 66 15.18 -7.01 8.59
N THR A 67 15.87 -7.76 7.74
CA THR A 67 15.34 -8.23 6.45
C THR A 67 14.08 -9.08 6.65
N ILE A 68 14.09 -10.02 7.60
CA ILE A 68 12.91 -10.85 7.91
C ILE A 68 11.75 -9.96 8.37
N GLY A 69 11.99 -9.04 9.31
CA GLY A 69 10.97 -8.14 9.84
C GLY A 69 10.34 -7.23 8.77
N ILE A 70 11.17 -6.61 7.92
CA ILE A 70 10.71 -5.74 6.83
C ILE A 70 9.86 -6.52 5.83
N LEU A 71 10.27 -7.73 5.45
CA LEU A 71 9.51 -8.54 4.50
C LEU A 71 8.20 -9.03 5.10
N GLN A 72 8.21 -9.47 6.36
CA GLN A 72 7.00 -9.90 7.06
C GLN A 72 5.97 -8.78 7.14
N GLU A 73 6.40 -7.56 7.49
CA GLU A 73 5.53 -6.39 7.53
C GLU A 73 4.91 -6.10 6.15
N ARG A 74 5.73 -6.11 5.09
CA ARG A 74 5.24 -5.90 3.72
C ARG A 74 4.23 -6.96 3.29
N HIS A 75 4.46 -8.22 3.65
CA HIS A 75 3.53 -9.32 3.37
C HIS A 75 2.20 -9.13 4.08
N ILE A 76 2.21 -8.84 5.39
CA ILE A 76 0.98 -8.60 6.18
C ILE A 76 0.23 -7.39 5.63
N ARG A 77 0.92 -6.27 5.39
CA ARG A 77 0.31 -5.06 4.84
C ARG A 77 -0.37 -5.33 3.50
N SER A 78 0.31 -6.05 2.60
CA SER A 78 -0.26 -6.41 1.28
C SER A 78 -1.49 -7.30 1.42
N ALA A 79 -1.43 -8.30 2.31
CA ALA A 79 -2.57 -9.17 2.58
C ALA A 79 -3.78 -8.39 3.13
N ASN A 80 -3.55 -7.45 4.06
CA ASN A 80 -4.60 -6.60 4.63
C ASN A 80 -5.23 -5.71 3.56
N VAL A 81 -4.44 -5.09 2.68
CA VAL A 81 -4.97 -4.26 1.57
C VAL A 81 -5.87 -5.09 0.65
N VAL A 82 -5.45 -6.30 0.29
CA VAL A 82 -6.26 -7.21 -0.55
C VAL A 82 -7.54 -7.64 0.18
N ALA A 83 -7.44 -8.02 1.46
CA ALA A 83 -8.59 -8.40 2.27
C ALA A 83 -9.61 -7.25 2.38
N GLU A 84 -9.16 -6.02 2.62
CA GLU A 84 -10.03 -4.85 2.64
C GLU A 84 -10.70 -4.57 1.29
N GLN A 85 -9.97 -4.72 0.18
CA GLN A 85 -10.54 -4.55 -1.16
C GLN A 85 -11.62 -5.60 -1.43
N LEU A 86 -11.37 -6.85 -1.08
CA LEU A 86 -12.34 -7.95 -1.21
C LEU A 86 -13.57 -7.71 -0.32
N GLN A 87 -13.37 -7.34 0.95
CA GLN A 87 -14.47 -7.05 1.86
C GLN A 87 -15.32 -5.89 1.33
N ARG A 88 -14.70 -4.79 0.87
CA ARG A 88 -15.41 -3.67 0.23
C ARG A 88 -16.22 -4.12 -0.99
N ALA A 89 -15.68 -5.02 -1.81
CA ALA A 89 -16.39 -5.56 -2.98
C ALA A 89 -17.59 -6.44 -2.57
N LEU A 90 -17.43 -7.30 -1.56
CA LEU A 90 -18.50 -8.14 -1.02
C LEU A 90 -19.63 -7.30 -0.41
N ASP A 91 -19.29 -6.32 0.42
CA ASP A 91 -20.27 -5.40 1.02
C ASP A 91 -21.04 -4.63 -0.05
N SER A 92 -20.34 -4.19 -1.10
CA SER A 92 -20.97 -3.48 -2.22
C SER A 92 -21.92 -4.38 -2.99
N ARG A 93 -21.57 -5.66 -3.20
CA ARG A 93 -22.42 -6.62 -3.90
C ARG A 93 -23.72 -6.88 -3.15
N ILE A 94 -23.69 -6.99 -1.82
CA ILE A 94 -24.90 -7.18 -1.01
C ILE A 94 -25.87 -6.01 -1.21
N LEU A 95 -25.38 -4.77 -1.08
CA LEU A 95 -26.21 -3.57 -1.27
C LEU A 95 -26.76 -3.49 -2.70
N ILE A 96 -25.94 -3.77 -3.71
CA ILE A 96 -26.37 -3.74 -5.11
C ILE A 96 -27.46 -4.77 -5.37
N GLU A 97 -27.33 -6.01 -4.88
CA GLU A 97 -28.36 -7.04 -5.07
C GLU A 97 -29.67 -6.70 -4.33
N GLN A 98 -29.59 -6.13 -3.13
CA GLN A 98 -30.77 -5.64 -2.40
C GLN A 98 -31.48 -4.51 -3.15
N ALA A 99 -30.72 -3.51 -3.63
CA ALA A 99 -31.27 -2.39 -4.38
C ALA A 99 -31.87 -2.83 -5.73
N LYS A 100 -31.22 -3.77 -6.45
CA LYS A 100 -31.79 -4.40 -7.65
C LYS A 100 -33.15 -5.03 -7.34
N GLY A 101 -33.27 -5.75 -6.22
CA GLY A 101 -34.53 -6.36 -5.78
C GLY A 101 -35.62 -5.33 -5.52
N VAL A 102 -35.31 -4.29 -4.73
CA VAL A 102 -36.24 -3.17 -4.45
C VAL A 102 -36.70 -2.52 -5.74
N LEU A 103 -35.78 -2.24 -6.66
CA LEU A 103 -36.06 -1.57 -7.93
C LEU A 103 -36.90 -2.45 -8.87
N ALA A 104 -36.53 -3.73 -9.01
CA ALA A 104 -37.25 -4.71 -9.81
C ALA A 104 -38.71 -4.87 -9.36
N THR A 105 -38.94 -4.99 -8.05
CA THR A 105 -40.29 -5.09 -7.49
C THR A 105 -41.07 -3.79 -7.63
N THR A 106 -40.44 -2.63 -7.39
CA THR A 106 -41.15 -1.34 -7.42
C THR A 106 -41.53 -0.90 -8.83
N MET A 107 -40.71 -1.24 -9.83
CA MET A 107 -40.92 -0.86 -11.24
C MET A 107 -41.55 -1.97 -12.08
N ASP A 108 -41.94 -3.09 -11.46
CA ASP A 108 -42.45 -4.29 -12.14
C ASP A 108 -41.56 -4.70 -13.32
N THR A 109 -40.27 -4.90 -13.06
CA THR A 109 -39.28 -5.22 -14.08
C THR A 109 -38.31 -6.31 -13.65
N THR A 110 -37.52 -6.80 -14.60
CA THR A 110 -36.53 -7.86 -14.31
C THR A 110 -35.34 -7.32 -13.53
N MET A 111 -34.72 -8.17 -12.72
CA MET A 111 -33.47 -7.84 -12.00
C MET A 111 -32.35 -7.34 -12.93
N ASN A 112 -32.29 -7.85 -14.17
CA ASN A 112 -31.31 -7.43 -15.18
C ASN A 112 -31.60 -6.01 -15.67
N HIS A 113 -32.88 -5.69 -15.93
CA HIS A 113 -33.27 -4.36 -16.36
C HIS A 113 -33.11 -3.33 -15.23
N ALA A 114 -33.49 -3.69 -14.00
CA ALA A 114 -33.23 -2.90 -12.80
C ALA A 114 -31.74 -2.57 -12.64
N PHE A 115 -30.86 -3.55 -12.81
CA PHE A 115 -29.42 -3.31 -12.75
C PHE A 115 -28.92 -2.38 -13.86
N ALA A 116 -29.46 -2.51 -15.08
CA ALA A 116 -29.13 -1.62 -16.18
C ALA A 116 -29.52 -0.16 -15.86
N ILE A 117 -30.71 0.06 -15.28
CA ILE A 117 -31.17 1.39 -14.83
C ILE A 117 -30.21 1.96 -13.78
N MET A 118 -29.89 1.18 -12.73
CA MET A 118 -28.94 1.63 -11.70
C MET A 118 -27.58 2.03 -12.29
N ARG A 119 -27.07 1.24 -13.25
CA ARG A 119 -25.78 1.51 -13.91
C ARG A 119 -25.83 2.77 -14.77
N THR A 120 -26.90 2.99 -15.52
CA THR A 120 -27.10 4.21 -16.31
C THR A 120 -27.17 5.43 -15.40
N TYR A 121 -28.01 5.39 -14.35
CA TYR A 121 -28.14 6.46 -13.37
C TYR A 121 -26.80 6.82 -12.71
N ALA A 122 -26.05 5.80 -12.28
CA ALA A 122 -24.72 5.96 -11.69
C ALA A 122 -23.76 6.66 -12.66
N ARG A 123 -23.73 6.23 -13.92
CA ARG A 123 -22.85 6.78 -14.95
C ARG A 123 -23.18 8.23 -15.27
N ASP A 124 -24.46 8.54 -15.47
CA ASP A 124 -24.92 9.88 -15.87
C ASP A 124 -24.64 10.93 -14.79
N ARG A 125 -24.52 10.50 -13.53
CA ARG A 125 -24.24 11.36 -12.37
C ARG A 125 -22.82 11.22 -11.81
N ASN A 126 -21.98 10.42 -12.46
CA ASN A 126 -20.62 10.11 -12.02
C ASN A 126 -20.56 9.62 -10.56
N LEU A 127 -21.51 8.76 -10.18
CA LEU A 127 -21.64 8.20 -8.83
C LEU A 127 -21.15 6.75 -8.78
N PRO A 128 -20.57 6.30 -7.66
CA PRO A 128 -20.34 4.88 -7.42
C PRO A 128 -21.66 4.10 -7.39
N LEU A 129 -21.71 2.93 -8.05
CA LEU A 129 -22.92 2.11 -8.08
C LEU A 129 -23.39 1.66 -6.69
N ARG A 130 -22.46 1.47 -5.74
CA ARG A 130 -22.77 1.22 -4.32
C ARG A 130 -23.56 2.36 -3.70
N GLN A 131 -23.21 3.62 -4.03
CA GLN A 131 -23.90 4.78 -3.50
C GLN A 131 -25.33 4.84 -4.05
N VAL A 132 -25.53 4.57 -5.35
CA VAL A 132 -26.87 4.47 -5.94
C VAL A 132 -27.69 3.38 -5.29
N ALA A 133 -27.08 2.23 -5.00
CA ALA A 133 -27.76 1.15 -4.27
C ALA A 133 -28.19 1.59 -2.86
N ASP A 134 -27.30 2.26 -2.11
CA ASP A 134 -27.60 2.79 -0.79
C ASP A 134 -28.72 3.86 -0.83
N ASP A 135 -28.70 4.73 -1.84
CA ASP A 135 -29.70 5.78 -2.03
C ASP A 135 -31.09 5.19 -2.37
N ILE A 136 -31.13 4.09 -3.13
CA ILE A 136 -32.37 3.34 -3.40
C ILE A 136 -32.89 2.68 -2.12
N ILE A 137 -32.03 1.98 -1.37
CA ILE A 137 -32.41 1.27 -0.14
C ILE A 137 -32.88 2.26 0.94
N SER A 138 -32.16 3.36 1.09
CA SER A 138 -32.45 4.44 2.04
C SER A 138 -33.59 5.36 1.58
N ARG A 139 -34.19 5.10 0.40
CA ARG A 139 -35.27 5.90 -0.22
C ARG A 139 -34.91 7.38 -0.44
N ARG A 140 -33.63 7.71 -0.57
CA ARG A 140 -33.17 9.02 -1.05
C ARG A 140 -33.46 9.19 -2.54
N ILE A 141 -33.44 8.09 -3.28
CA ILE A 141 -34.01 8.02 -4.63
C ILE A 141 -35.43 7.47 -4.53
N ASP A 142 -36.42 8.30 -4.88
CA ASP A 142 -37.81 7.88 -4.95
C ASP A 142 -38.08 7.18 -6.29
N VAL A 143 -37.94 5.85 -6.25
CA VAL A 143 -38.14 4.93 -7.38
C VAL A 143 -39.55 5.02 -7.99
N ARG A 144 -40.56 5.45 -7.21
CA ARG A 144 -41.96 5.51 -7.68
C ARG A 144 -42.20 6.73 -8.57
N LYS A 145 -41.37 7.75 -8.43
CA LYS A 145 -41.33 8.91 -9.34
C LYS A 145 -40.38 8.58 -10.47
N ARG A 146 -40.93 8.26 -11.64
CA ARG A 146 -40.18 7.87 -12.87
C ARG A 146 -39.09 8.88 -13.28
N THR A 147 -39.11 10.10 -12.75
CA THR A 147 -38.16 11.19 -12.99
C THR A 147 -36.93 11.18 -12.06
N SER A 148 -36.93 10.36 -11.00
CA SER A 148 -35.83 10.30 -10.03
C SER A 148 -34.68 9.38 -10.43
N LEU A 149 -34.84 8.61 -11.53
CA LEU A 149 -33.90 7.62 -12.06
C LEU A 149 -33.64 7.87 -13.56
#